data_AF-A0A9C8ZRS2-F1
#
_entry.id   AF-A0A9C8ZRS2-F1
#
_cell.length_a   1.000
_cell.length_b   1.000
_cell.length_c   1.000
_cell.angle_alpha   90.00
_cell.angle_beta   90.00
_cell.angle_gamma   90.00
#
_symmetry.space_group_name_H-M   'P 1'
#
loop_
_entity.id
_entity.type
_entity.pdbx_description
1 polymer ?
#
loop_
_entity_poly.entity_id
_entity_poly.type
_entity_poly.pdbx_seq_one_letter_code
_entity_poly.pdbx_strand_id
1 'polypeptide(L)'
;MMYQNKDTEILFPARVIPALRDLRGEEWRQFVDRVLSGPPASLERQAFSLMMIRLGGCLTCHPDNYRAMKGCTLCGQQTIRRFKGSDAELIALFRQARADMVGWHVEGKVPPRERLPVATRRPAKSVKRGNSFRGTG
;
A
#
# COMPACT_ATOMS: atom_id res chain seq x y z
N MET A 1 26.88 10.46 -5.25
CA MET A 1 26.10 9.20 -5.28
C MET A 1 25.01 9.32 -4.24
N MET A 2 23.78 9.64 -4.64
CA MET A 2 22.67 9.83 -3.70
C MET A 2 22.37 8.49 -3.01
N TYR A 3 22.60 8.44 -1.70
CA TYR A 3 22.18 7.35 -0.86
C TYR A 3 20.65 7.23 -0.98
N GLN A 4 20.16 6.20 -1.66
CA GLN A 4 18.77 5.78 -1.49
C GLN A 4 18.61 5.39 -0.02
N ASN A 5 18.02 6.28 0.77
CA ASN A 5 17.58 5.94 2.10
C ASN A 5 16.52 4.85 1.94
N LYS A 6 16.88 3.59 2.24
CA LYS A 6 15.96 2.46 2.15
C LYS A 6 14.73 2.65 3.03
N ASP A 7 14.80 3.57 3.99
CA ASP A 7 13.68 3.93 4.85
C ASP A 7 12.72 4.96 4.25
N THR A 8 12.91 5.47 3.03
CA THR A 8 11.97 6.43 2.42
C THR A 8 11.25 5.83 1.21
N GLU A 9 10.62 4.67 1.39
CA GLU A 9 9.80 4.04 0.36
C GLU A 9 8.41 4.66 0.27
N ILE A 10 7.82 4.66 -0.93
CA ILE A 10 6.48 5.22 -1.18
C ILE A 10 5.40 4.40 -0.47
N LEU A 11 5.53 3.08 -0.47
CA LEU A 11 4.62 2.15 0.17
C LEU A 11 5.27 1.46 1.36
N PHE A 12 4.46 1.00 2.31
CA PHE A 12 4.97 0.31 3.48
C PHE A 12 5.78 -0.94 3.07
N PRO A 13 7.05 -1.02 3.48
CA PRO A 13 7.92 -2.11 3.06
C PRO A 13 7.91 -3.28 4.05
N ALA A 14 7.80 -4.51 3.54
CA ALA A 14 7.73 -5.71 4.37
C ALA A 14 8.96 -5.93 5.28
N ARG A 15 10.11 -5.34 4.95
CA ARG A 15 11.31 -5.40 5.82
C ARG A 15 11.11 -4.75 7.18
N VAL A 16 10.12 -3.86 7.32
CA VAL A 16 9.84 -3.11 8.56
C VAL A 16 9.01 -3.94 9.55
N ILE A 17 8.34 -5.01 9.10
CA ILE A 17 7.48 -5.86 9.94
C ILE A 17 8.18 -6.33 11.25
N PRO A 18 9.44 -6.80 11.25
CA PRO A 18 10.13 -7.20 12.48
C PRO A 18 10.26 -6.07 13.51
N ALA A 19 10.45 -4.83 13.05
CA ALA A 19 10.57 -3.66 13.94
C ALA A 19 9.25 -3.26 14.61
N LEU A 20 8.14 -3.91 14.25
CA LEU A 20 6.82 -3.69 14.83
C LEU A 20 6.46 -4.72 15.90
N ARG A 21 7.23 -5.80 16.03
CA ARG A 21 6.91 -6.97 16.87
C ARG A 21 6.63 -6.62 18.32
N ASP A 22 7.52 -5.88 18.96
CA ASP A 22 7.49 -5.64 20.41
C ASP A 22 6.81 -4.30 20.77
N LEU A 23 5.93 -3.79 19.91
CA LEU A 23 5.27 -2.49 20.11
C LEU A 23 3.98 -2.55 20.93
N ARG A 24 3.39 -3.74 21.10
CA ARG A 24 2.09 -3.95 21.77
C ARG A 24 2.13 -5.22 22.62
N GLY A 25 0.96 -5.72 23.03
CA GLY A 25 0.85 -6.86 23.94
C GLY A 25 1.28 -8.20 23.32
N GLU A 26 1.16 -9.25 24.12
CA GLU A 26 1.57 -10.60 23.76
C GLU A 26 0.85 -11.13 22.50
N GLU A 27 -0.45 -10.83 22.37
CA GLU A 27 -1.26 -11.25 21.22
C GLU A 27 -0.70 -10.68 19.90
N TRP A 28 -0.35 -9.38 19.90
CA TRP A 28 0.28 -8.74 18.75
C TRP A 28 1.65 -9.35 18.44
N ARG A 29 2.48 -9.58 19.46
CA ARG A 29 3.81 -10.17 19.28
C ARG A 29 3.73 -11.54 18.60
N GLN A 30 2.88 -12.43 19.11
CA GLN A 30 2.65 -13.76 18.54
C GLN A 30 2.07 -13.69 17.12
N PHE A 31 1.21 -12.71 16.85
CA PHE A 31 0.70 -12.48 15.51
C PHE A 31 1.82 -12.08 14.52
N VAL A 32 2.68 -11.13 14.89
CA VAL A 32 3.81 -10.71 14.05
C VAL A 32 4.77 -11.87 13.82
N ASP A 33 5.06 -12.68 14.84
CA ASP A 33 5.90 -13.88 14.72
C ASP A 33 5.33 -14.89 13.72
N ARG A 34 4.01 -15.12 13.74
CA ARG A 34 3.34 -15.97 12.74
C ARG A 34 3.51 -15.44 11.32
N VAL A 35 3.34 -14.13 11.10
CA VAL A 35 3.54 -13.50 9.79
C VAL A 35 4.99 -13.64 9.32
N LEU A 36 5.95 -13.52 10.23
CA LEU A 36 7.38 -13.63 9.92
C LEU A 36 7.86 -15.07 9.70
N SER A 37 7.16 -16.06 10.25
CA SER A 37 7.49 -17.48 10.05
C SER A 37 7.41 -17.94 8.58
N GLY A 38 6.62 -17.25 7.76
CA GLY A 38 6.50 -17.52 6.33
C GLY A 38 7.65 -16.94 5.48
N PRO A 39 7.82 -17.40 4.24
CA PRO A 39 8.81 -16.85 3.30
C PRO A 39 8.66 -15.33 3.07
N PRO A 40 9.74 -14.63 2.66
CA PRO A 40 9.71 -13.19 2.41
C PRO A 40 8.65 -12.71 1.42
N ALA A 41 8.31 -13.53 0.42
CA ALA A 41 7.29 -13.23 -0.59
C ALA A 41 5.91 -13.85 -0.27
N SER A 42 5.69 -14.32 0.95
CA SER A 42 4.42 -14.94 1.36
C SER A 42 3.24 -13.97 1.28
N LEU A 43 2.05 -14.53 1.04
CA LEU A 43 0.79 -13.77 1.03
C LEU A 43 0.54 -13.06 2.37
N GLU A 44 0.95 -13.67 3.50
CA GLU A 44 0.83 -13.08 4.83
C GLU A 44 1.61 -11.76 4.95
N ARG A 45 2.87 -11.72 4.46
CA ARG A 45 3.67 -10.48 4.47
C ARG A 45 3.11 -9.43 3.52
N GLN A 46 2.60 -9.83 2.36
CA GLN A 46 1.92 -8.92 1.42
C GLN A 46 0.65 -8.32 2.05
N ALA A 47 -0.18 -9.15 2.70
CA ALA A 47 -1.37 -8.72 3.41
C ALA A 47 -1.06 -7.78 4.57
N PHE A 48 0.02 -8.03 5.30
CA PHE A 48 0.48 -7.14 6.37
C PHE A 48 0.91 -5.79 5.81
N SER A 49 1.66 -5.77 4.70
CA SER A 49 2.00 -4.51 4.03
C SER A 49 0.76 -3.77 3.56
N LEU A 50 -0.23 -4.45 2.97
CA LEU A 50 -1.50 -3.84 2.55
C LEU A 50 -2.28 -3.25 3.74
N MET A 51 -2.33 -3.96 4.87
CA MET A 51 -2.91 -3.44 6.11
C MET A 51 -2.21 -2.15 6.54
N MET A 52 -0.87 -2.12 6.56
CA MET A 52 -0.11 -0.95 6.95
C MET A 52 -0.24 0.22 5.97
N ILE A 53 -0.33 -0.04 4.66
CA ILE A 53 -0.58 0.98 3.65
C ILE A 53 -1.89 1.70 3.93
N ARG A 54 -2.95 0.94 4.25
CA ARG A 54 -4.28 1.47 4.56
C ARG A 54 -4.31 2.20 5.90
N LEU A 55 -3.75 1.59 6.94
CA LEU A 55 -3.77 2.14 8.30
C LEU A 55 -2.86 3.38 8.45
N GLY A 56 -1.68 3.34 7.83
CA GLY A 56 -0.69 4.42 7.88
C GLY A 56 -0.92 5.55 6.87
N GLY A 57 -1.85 5.36 5.92
CA GLY A 57 -2.12 6.32 4.85
C GLY A 57 -0.96 6.48 3.88
N CYS A 58 -0.28 5.40 3.51
CA CYS A 58 0.93 5.47 2.68
C CYS A 58 0.65 6.01 1.27
N LEU A 59 -0.56 5.82 0.73
CA LEU A 59 -0.93 6.31 -0.61
C LEU A 59 -0.93 7.85 -0.71
N THR A 60 -1.00 8.56 0.41
CA THR A 60 -0.92 10.02 0.48
C THR A 60 0.43 10.48 1.03
N CYS A 61 1.45 9.61 1.07
CA CYS A 61 2.78 9.92 1.57
C CYS A 61 3.63 10.55 0.44
N HIS A 62 3.87 11.86 0.52
CA HIS A 62 4.76 12.58 -0.39
C HIS A 62 6.16 12.72 0.24
N PRO A 63 7.26 12.74 -0.54
CA PRO A 63 8.61 12.99 -0.03
C PRO A 63 8.73 14.25 0.86
N ASP A 64 7.91 15.27 0.59
CA ASP A 64 7.90 16.53 1.35
C ASP A 64 7.05 16.46 2.63
N ASN A 65 6.33 15.35 2.86
CA ASN A 65 5.58 15.17 4.09
C ASN A 65 6.54 14.85 5.23
N TYR A 66 6.29 15.43 6.40
CA TYR A 66 7.01 15.14 7.65
C TYR A 66 7.12 13.64 7.96
N ARG A 67 6.13 12.84 7.52
CA ARG A 67 6.13 11.37 7.66
C ARG A 67 7.16 10.68 6.77
N ALA A 68 7.35 11.14 5.53
CA ALA A 68 8.34 10.59 4.60
C ALA A 68 9.77 10.91 5.06
N MET A 69 10.00 12.12 5.58
CA MET A 69 11.29 12.53 6.11
C MET A 69 11.77 11.71 7.32
N LYS A 70 10.85 11.14 8.11
CA LYS A 70 11.19 10.32 9.29
C LYS A 70 11.55 8.87 8.99
N GLY A 71 11.20 8.39 7.80
CA GLY A 71 11.39 7.00 7.42
C GLY A 71 10.23 6.06 7.80
N CYS A 72 10.01 5.06 6.95
CA CYS A 72 8.96 4.05 7.03
C CYS A 72 9.01 3.27 8.34
N THR A 73 10.20 3.03 8.91
CA THR A 73 10.32 2.31 10.17
C THR A 73 9.67 3.09 11.31
N LEU A 74 10.06 4.36 11.48
CA LEU A 74 9.48 5.22 12.52
C LEU A 74 8.00 5.52 12.25
N CYS A 75 7.62 5.75 10.99
CA CYS A 75 6.23 5.96 10.60
C CYS A 75 5.36 4.72 10.91
N GLY A 76 5.84 3.52 10.60
CA GLY A 76 5.18 2.26 10.91
C GLY A 76 5.01 2.04 12.42
N GLN A 77 6.09 2.24 13.19
CA GLN A 77 6.05 2.14 14.65
C GLN A 77 5.05 3.11 15.27
N GLN A 78 5.05 4.36 14.79
CA GLN A 78 4.13 5.39 15.26
C GLN A 78 2.67 5.06 14.92
N THR A 79 2.42 4.52 13.72
CA THR A 79 1.10 4.05 13.29
C THR A 79 0.54 3.00 14.25
N ILE A 80 1.35 1.97 14.58
CA ILE A 80 0.94 0.88 15.49
C ILE A 80 0.74 1.37 16.93
N ARG A 81 1.66 2.21 17.45
CA ARG A 81 1.58 2.76 18.81
C ARG A 81 0.38 3.69 19.01
N ARG A 82 -0.05 4.41 17.96
CA ARG A 82 -1.18 5.36 18.04
C ARG A 82 -2.53 4.72 17.76
N PHE A 83 -2.56 3.47 17.31
CA PHE A 83 -3.82 2.77 17.07
C PHE A 83 -4.56 2.57 18.40
N LYS A 84 -5.74 3.18 18.53
CA LYS A 84 -6.53 3.24 19.77
C LYS A 84 -7.31 1.96 20.08
N GLY A 85 -7.51 1.10 19.08
CA GLY A 85 -8.19 -0.19 19.25
C GLY A 85 -7.29 -1.23 19.91
N SER A 86 -7.89 -2.37 20.23
CA SER A 86 -7.25 -3.57 20.75
C SER A 86 -6.35 -4.27 19.73
N ASP A 87 -5.50 -5.19 20.21
CA ASP A 87 -4.67 -6.04 19.35
C ASP A 87 -5.55 -6.92 18.44
N ALA A 88 -6.67 -7.43 18.97
CA ALA A 88 -7.68 -8.18 18.21
C ALA A 88 -8.29 -7.36 17.05
N GLU A 89 -8.62 -6.08 17.26
CA GLU A 89 -9.13 -5.21 16.19
C GLU A 89 -8.06 -4.94 15.12
N LEU A 90 -6.80 -4.77 15.53
CA LEU A 90 -5.68 -4.60 14.61
C LEU A 90 -5.46 -5.86 13.76
N ILE A 91 -5.58 -7.04 14.38
CA ILE A 91 -5.54 -8.34 13.68
C ILE A 91 -6.77 -8.52 12.77
N ALA A 92 -7.93 -7.97 13.11
CA ALA A 92 -9.09 -7.97 12.22
C ALA A 92 -8.84 -7.15 10.95
N LEU A 93 -8.18 -5.99 11.05
CA LEU A 93 -7.75 -5.21 9.89
C LEU A 93 -6.79 -6.00 9.00
N PHE A 94 -5.86 -6.76 9.61
CA PHE A 94 -5.00 -7.67 8.87
C PHE A 94 -5.81 -8.74 8.12
N ARG A 95 -6.76 -9.40 8.79
CA ARG A 95 -7.60 -10.44 8.18
C ARG A 95 -8.38 -9.91 6.99
N GLN A 96 -8.88 -8.68 7.07
CA GLN A 96 -9.53 -8.02 5.94
C GLN A 96 -8.54 -7.81 4.78
N ALA A 97 -7.34 -7.29 5.06
CA ALA A 97 -6.30 -7.13 4.03
C ALA A 97 -5.86 -8.45 3.40
N ARG A 98 -5.80 -9.52 4.20
CA ARG A 98 -5.51 -10.87 3.73
C ARG A 98 -6.60 -11.40 2.80
N ALA A 99 -7.87 -11.23 3.16
CA ALA A 99 -9.00 -11.64 2.31
C ALA A 99 -8.96 -10.91 0.95
N ASP A 100 -8.67 -9.60 0.96
CA ASP A 100 -8.50 -8.81 -0.26
C ASP A 100 -7.33 -9.32 -1.13
N MET A 101 -6.18 -9.61 -0.51
CA MET A 101 -5.02 -10.18 -1.22
C MET A 101 -5.34 -11.55 -1.83
N VAL A 102 -6.05 -12.41 -1.10
CA VAL A 102 -6.50 -13.71 -1.63
C VAL A 102 -7.44 -13.52 -2.80
N GLY A 103 -8.44 -12.64 -2.68
CA GLY A 103 -9.39 -12.35 -3.76
C GLY A 103 -8.70 -11.83 -5.03
N TRP A 104 -7.65 -11.02 -4.88
CA TRP A 104 -6.83 -10.59 -6.00
C TRP A 104 -6.04 -11.74 -6.63
N HIS A 105 -5.35 -12.57 -5.83
CA HIS A 105 -4.54 -13.68 -6.32
C HIS A 105 -5.36 -14.79 -7.01
N VAL A 106 -6.59 -15.05 -6.54
CA VAL A 106 -7.44 -16.12 -7.07
C VAL A 106 -8.33 -15.63 -8.23
N GLU A 107 -8.92 -14.45 -8.10
CA GLU A 107 -10.01 -14.01 -8.99
C GLU A 107 -9.70 -12.68 -9.70
N GLY A 108 -8.57 -12.04 -9.41
CA GLY A 108 -8.25 -10.70 -9.91
C GLY A 108 -9.19 -9.61 -9.38
N LYS A 109 -9.92 -9.87 -8.28
CA LYS A 109 -10.87 -8.92 -7.72
C LYS A 109 -10.12 -7.82 -6.95
N VAL A 110 -10.28 -6.58 -7.40
CA VAL A 110 -9.84 -5.39 -6.66
C VAL A 110 -10.95 -4.96 -5.70
N PRO A 111 -10.67 -4.75 -4.39
CA PRO A 111 -11.70 -4.34 -3.45
C PRO A 111 -12.25 -2.96 -3.82
N PRO A 112 -13.52 -2.66 -3.50
CA PRO A 112 -14.19 -1.44 -3.94
C PRO A 112 -13.43 -0.14 -3.68
N ARG A 113 -12.74 -0.03 -2.55
CA ARG A 113 -12.00 1.17 -2.12
C ARG A 113 -10.72 1.41 -2.93
N GLU A 114 -10.18 0.39 -3.61
CA GLU A 114 -9.01 0.50 -4.47
C GLU A 114 -9.35 0.50 -5.97
N ARG A 115 -10.63 0.34 -6.34
CA ARG A 115 -11.03 0.42 -7.74
C ARG A 115 -10.78 1.83 -8.26
N LEU A 116 -10.00 1.93 -9.34
CA LEU A 116 -9.87 3.19 -10.06
C LEU A 116 -11.26 3.65 -10.52
N PRO A 117 -11.55 4.97 -10.45
CA PRO A 117 -12.72 5.50 -11.12
C PRO A 117 -12.67 5.05 -12.57
N VAL A 118 -13.77 4.48 -13.08
CA VAL A 118 -13.88 4.21 -14.51
C VAL A 118 -13.67 5.55 -15.20
N ALA A 119 -12.54 5.72 -15.87
CA ALA A 119 -12.32 6.88 -16.70
C ALA A 119 -13.49 6.91 -17.68
N THR A 120 -14.39 7.89 -17.54
CA THR A 120 -15.38 8.18 -18.56
C THR A 120 -14.58 8.34 -19.84
N ARG A 121 -14.69 7.39 -20.77
CA ARG A 121 -13.99 7.46 -22.05
C ARG A 121 -14.40 8.80 -22.66
N ARG A 122 -13.49 9.78 -22.63
CA ARG A 122 -13.70 11.03 -23.35
C ARG A 122 -13.80 10.61 -24.82
N PRO A 123 -14.94 10.83 -25.51
CA PRO A 123 -15.05 10.44 -26.90
C PRO A 123 -13.90 11.09 -27.66
N ALA A 124 -13.19 10.28 -28.45
CA ALA A 124 -12.07 10.74 -29.25
C ALA A 124 -12.55 11.92 -30.10
N LYS A 125 -11.97 13.12 -29.89
CA LYS A 125 -12.23 14.26 -30.78
C LYS A 125 -11.83 13.80 -32.19
N SER A 126 -12.79 13.75 -33.09
CA SER A 126 -12.57 13.43 -34.50
C SER A 126 -11.53 14.40 -35.04
N VAL A 127 -10.33 13.90 -35.35
CA VAL A 127 -9.31 14.65 -36.07
C VAL A 127 -9.88 14.94 -37.45
N LYS A 128 -10.34 16.17 -37.70
CA LYS A 128 -10.65 16.63 -39.06
C LYS A 128 -9.34 16.66 -39.84
N ARG A 129 -9.12 15.66 -40.70
CA ARG A 129 -8.08 15.72 -41.73
C ARG A 129 -8.49 16.82 -42.72
N GLY A 130 -7.97 18.03 -42.52
CA GLY A 130 -8.04 19.09 -43.51
C GLY A 130 -7.17 18.72 -44.71
N ASN A 131 -7.80 18.24 -45.78
CA ASN A 131 -7.17 18.07 -47.07
C ASN A 131 -7.45 19.34 -47.89
N SER A 132 -6.42 20.14 -48.18
CA SER A 132 -6.50 21.18 -49.22
C SER A 132 -5.19 21.19 -50.02
N PHE A 133 -5.01 20.15 -50.83
CA PHE A 133 -4.15 20.21 -52.00
C PHE A 133 -5.02 20.74 -53.15
N ARG A 134 -4.81 22.00 -53.56
CA ARG A 134 -5.20 22.48 -54.88
C ARG A 134 -4.01 23.26 -55.44
N GLY A 135 -3.27 22.61 -56.33
CA GLY A 135 -2.57 23.29 -57.40
C GLY A 135 -3.49 23.43 -58.61
N THR A 136 -3.33 24.54 -59.32
CA THR A 136 -3.67 24.90 -60.71
C THR A 136 -3.59 26.42 -60.73
N GLY A 137 -2.78 27.12 -61.52
CA GLY A 137 -1.87 26.81 -62.60
C GLY A 137 -1.19 28.11 -63.01
#